data_AF-A0AA41WTG5-F1
#
_entry.id   AF-A0AA41WTG5-F1
#
_cell.length_a   1.000
_cell.length_b   1.000
_cell.length_c   1.000
_cell.angle_alpha   90.00
_cell.angle_beta   90.00
_cell.angle_gamma   90.00
#
_symmetry.space_group_name_H-M   'P 1'
#
loop_
_entity.id
_entity.type
_entity.pdbx_description
1 polymer ?
#
loop_
_entity_poly.entity_id
_entity_poly.type
_entity_poly.pdbx_seq_one_letter_code
_entity_poly.pdbx_strand_id
1 'polypeptide(L)'
;MTPEQAFAEAVEQMPRRASGTDAWSSRAVFWAAVRAGAATLAKPWADVHDRWAQLWAVASEEHLPPIPGAAHIGAPPSLAAAERGLSEIKSMVGLNRGKGHVHR
;
A
#
# COMPACT_ATOMS: atom_id res chain seq x y z
N MET A 1 0.55 17.35 6.30
CA MET A 1 -0.87 16.99 6.46
C MET A 1 -1.15 16.87 7.95
N THR A 2 -2.23 17.47 8.45
CA THR A 2 -2.65 17.33 9.86
C THR A 2 -3.60 16.13 10.05
N PRO A 3 -3.81 15.64 11.28
CA PRO A 3 -4.79 14.58 11.55
C PRO A 3 -6.19 14.92 11.05
N GLU A 4 -6.64 16.17 11.25
CA GLU A 4 -7.95 16.64 10.79
C GLU A 4 -8.07 16.64 9.26
N GLN A 5 -7.03 17.09 8.55
CA GLN A 5 -6.98 17.03 7.08
C GLN A 5 -7.04 15.58 6.58
N ALA A 6 -6.30 14.67 7.23
CA ALA A 6 -6.32 13.25 6.92
C ALA A 6 -7.71 12.63 7.16
N PHE A 7 -8.39 13.04 8.23
CA PHE A 7 -9.75 12.57 8.52
C PHE A 7 -10.75 13.07 7.48
N ALA A 8 -10.69 14.36 7.12
CA ALA A 8 -11.56 14.94 6.09
C ALA A 8 -11.38 14.23 4.74
N GLU A 9 -10.13 13.94 4.35
CA GLU A 9 -9.86 13.11 3.16
C GLU A 9 -10.46 11.71 3.29
N ALA A 10 -10.31 11.05 4.44
CA ALA A 10 -10.87 9.71 4.67
C ALA A 10 -12.40 9.68 4.54
N VAL A 11 -13.09 10.68 5.08
CA VAL A 11 -14.55 10.83 4.95
C VAL A 11 -14.94 11.04 3.49
N GLU A 12 -14.18 11.81 2.73
CA GLU A 12 -14.43 12.06 1.32
C GLU A 12 -14.18 10.82 0.42
N GLN A 13 -13.05 10.14 0.64
CA GLN A 13 -12.54 9.12 -0.28
C GLN A 13 -13.11 7.73 -0.02
N MET A 14 -13.49 7.42 1.23
CA MET A 14 -14.01 6.08 1.57
C MET A 14 -15.29 5.71 0.77
N PRO A 15 -16.28 6.60 0.57
CA PRO A 15 -17.44 6.30 -0.27
C PRO A 15 -17.10 6.11 -1.75
N ARG A 16 -16.10 6.84 -2.26
CA ARG A 16 -15.67 6.79 -3.68
C ARG A 16 -15.00 5.47 -4.07
N ARG A 17 -14.61 4.65 -3.09
CA ARG A 17 -14.09 3.30 -3.32
C ARG A 17 -15.08 2.37 -3.98
N ALA A 18 -16.38 2.51 -3.69
CA ALA A 18 -17.40 1.66 -4.30
C ALA A 18 -17.41 1.80 -5.83
N SER A 19 -17.04 2.98 -6.34
CA SER A 19 -16.89 3.28 -7.77
C SER A 19 -15.45 3.18 -8.29
N GLY A 20 -14.46 2.88 -7.44
CA GLY A 20 -13.04 2.82 -7.80
C GLY A 20 -12.46 4.16 -8.25
N THR A 21 -13.08 5.27 -7.85
CA THR A 21 -12.66 6.64 -8.20
C THR A 21 -11.95 7.34 -7.04
N ASP A 22 -11.55 6.57 -6.03
CA ASP A 22 -10.82 7.08 -4.88
C ASP A 22 -9.38 7.48 -5.24
N ALA A 23 -8.98 8.63 -4.72
CA ALA A 23 -7.64 9.18 -4.86
C ALA A 23 -7.10 9.51 -3.47
N TRP A 24 -6.27 8.62 -2.95
CA TRP A 24 -5.66 8.77 -1.63
C TRP A 24 -4.31 9.48 -1.74
N SER A 25 -4.11 10.50 -0.91
CA SER A 25 -2.86 11.24 -0.80
C SER A 25 -1.72 10.39 -0.23
N SER A 26 -2.05 9.41 0.63
CA SER A 26 -1.06 8.54 1.26
C SER A 26 -1.63 7.20 1.72
N ARG A 27 -0.73 6.21 1.87
CA ARG A 27 -1.05 4.90 2.47
C ARG A 27 -1.55 5.03 3.91
N ALA A 28 -0.97 5.94 4.68
CA ALA A 28 -1.33 6.15 6.08
C ALA A 28 -2.79 6.59 6.22
N VAL A 29 -3.25 7.54 5.40
CA VAL A 29 -4.64 8.02 5.41
C VAL A 29 -5.60 6.88 5.05
N PHE A 30 -5.28 6.13 4.00
CA PHE A 30 -6.11 5.00 3.59
C PHE A 30 -6.24 3.92 4.69
N TRP A 31 -5.11 3.43 5.21
CA TRP A 31 -5.15 2.34 6.17
C TRP A 31 -5.67 2.78 7.54
N ALA A 32 -5.48 4.04 7.94
CA ALA A 32 -6.16 4.61 9.09
C ALA A 32 -7.68 4.62 8.89
N ALA A 33 -8.16 5.01 7.71
CA ALA A 33 -9.58 5.00 7.37
C ALA A 33 -10.19 3.59 7.40
N VAL A 34 -9.49 2.59 6.87
CA VAL A 34 -9.91 1.17 6.93
C VAL A 34 -10.00 0.68 8.37
N ARG A 35 -9.02 1.00 9.22
CA ARG A 35 -9.04 0.61 10.64
C ARG A 35 -10.11 1.35 11.44
N ALA A 36 -10.35 2.62 11.13
CA ALA A 36 -11.40 3.42 11.77
C ALA A 36 -12.79 2.89 11.43
N GLY A 37 -13.00 2.48 10.18
CA GLY A 37 -14.27 1.94 9.69
C GLY A 37 -15.35 3.01 9.52
N ALA A 38 -16.41 2.65 8.78
CA ALA A 38 -17.48 3.58 8.39
C ALA A 38 -18.20 4.21 9.60
N ALA A 39 -18.38 3.48 10.70
CA ALA A 39 -19.04 3.99 11.89
C ALA A 39 -18.26 5.13 12.57
N THR A 40 -16.92 5.10 12.50
CA THR A 40 -16.08 6.19 13.02
C THR A 40 -16.06 7.35 12.06
N LEU A 41 -15.97 7.09 10.74
CA LEU A 41 -15.97 8.14 9.71
C LEU A 41 -17.30 8.89 9.61
N ALA A 42 -18.41 8.29 10.07
CA ALA A 42 -19.72 8.95 10.10
C ALA A 42 -19.91 9.91 11.29
N LYS A 43 -18.98 9.92 12.26
CA LYS A 43 -19.06 10.79 13.44
C LYS A 43 -18.40 12.15 13.18
N PRO A 44 -18.84 13.22 13.86
CA PRO A 44 -18.19 14.52 13.76
C PRO A 44 -16.77 14.46 14.33
N TRP A 45 -15.87 15.27 13.77
CA TRP A 45 -14.45 15.32 14.14
C TRP A 45 -14.24 15.44 15.67
N ALA A 46 -15.03 16.27 16.34
CA ALA A 46 -14.95 16.49 17.79
C ALA A 46 -15.03 15.18 18.60
N ASP A 47 -15.79 14.19 18.14
CA ASP A 47 -16.01 12.92 18.86
C ASP A 47 -14.93 11.87 18.58
N VAL A 48 -14.15 12.04 17.51
CA VAL A 48 -13.23 11.01 17.01
C VAL A 48 -11.78 11.46 16.92
N HIS A 49 -11.49 12.74 17.17
CA HIS A 49 -10.17 13.33 16.96
C HIS A 49 -9.03 12.56 17.65
N ASP A 50 -9.18 12.22 18.93
CA ASP A 50 -8.17 11.46 19.68
C ASP A 50 -7.95 10.06 19.11
N ARG A 51 -9.04 9.34 18.84
CA ARG A 51 -8.98 7.98 18.31
C ARG A 51 -8.38 7.98 16.91
N TRP A 52 -8.77 8.93 16.07
CA TRP A 52 -8.24 9.10 14.73
C TRP A 52 -6.75 9.43 14.75
N ALA A 53 -6.33 10.39 15.58
CA ALA A 53 -4.93 10.79 15.69
C ALA A 53 -4.03 9.60 16.05
N GLN A 54 -4.47 8.74 16.96
CA GLN A 54 -3.75 7.50 17.31
C GLN A 54 -3.64 6.53 16.13
N LEU A 55 -4.75 6.27 15.44
CA LEU A 55 -4.76 5.37 14.28
C LEU A 55 -3.86 5.88 13.15
N TRP A 56 -3.91 7.18 12.90
CA TRP A 56 -3.12 7.83 11.86
C TRP A 56 -1.64 7.90 12.21
N ALA A 57 -1.27 8.14 13.47
CA ALA A 57 0.11 8.10 13.94
C ALA A 57 0.73 6.72 13.73
N VAL A 58 0.04 5.66 14.19
CA VAL A 58 0.48 4.26 13.99
C VAL A 58 0.61 3.95 12.50
N ALA A 59 -0.38 4.33 11.69
CA ALA A 59 -0.35 4.12 10.23
C ALA A 59 0.78 4.90 9.53
N SER A 60 1.21 6.04 10.09
CA SER A 60 2.28 6.87 9.50
C SER A 60 3.67 6.31 9.77
N GLU A 61 3.85 5.57 10.86
CA GLU A 61 5.13 4.95 11.24
C GLU A 61 5.28 3.53 10.68
N GLU A 62 4.17 2.86 10.38
CA GLU A 62 4.17 1.49 9.88
C GLU A 62 4.50 1.37 8.39
N HIS A 63 5.20 0.29 8.04
CA HIS A 63 5.37 -0.14 6.66
C HIS A 63 4.09 -0.83 6.15
N LEU A 64 3.08 -0.02 5.85
CA LEU A 64 1.76 -0.48 5.41
C LEU A 64 1.81 -1.15 4.03
N PRO A 65 0.84 -2.00 3.63
CA PRO A 65 0.73 -2.50 2.26
C PRO A 65 0.37 -1.41 1.24
N PRO A 66 0.55 -1.65 -0.08
CA PRO A 66 0.08 -0.71 -1.09
C PRO A 66 -1.44 -0.60 -1.06
N ILE A 67 -1.97 0.55 -1.50
CA ILE A 67 -3.41 0.78 -1.56
C ILE A 67 -4.00 -0.08 -2.69
N PRO A 68 -4.98 -0.97 -2.40
CA PRO A 68 -5.60 -1.79 -3.44
C PRO A 68 -6.31 -0.91 -4.48
N GLY A 69 -6.07 -1.18 -5.76
CA GLY A 69 -6.70 -0.48 -6.88
C GLY A 69 -6.12 0.89 -7.22
N ALA A 70 -5.26 1.46 -6.37
CA ALA A 70 -4.57 2.71 -6.70
C ALA A 70 -3.48 2.43 -7.74
N ALA A 71 -3.45 3.23 -8.82
CA ALA A 71 -2.35 3.22 -9.77
C ALA A 71 -1.06 3.53 -9.01
N HIS A 72 -0.19 2.54 -8.84
CA HIS A 72 1.04 2.69 -8.08
C HIS A 72 1.98 3.65 -8.82
N ILE A 73 2.00 4.92 -8.42
CA ILE A 73 2.97 5.89 -8.94
C ILE A 73 4.34 5.46 -8.42
N GLY A 74 5.12 4.78 -9.27
CA GLY A 74 6.48 4.31 -8.97
C GLY A 74 6.76 2.81 -9.11
N ALA A 75 5.82 1.97 -9.57
CA ALA A 75 6.13 0.57 -9.83
C ALA A 75 6.94 0.41 -11.14
N PRO A 76 8.10 -0.27 -11.12
CA PRO A 76 8.80 -0.69 -12.35
C PRO A 76 7.97 -1.76 -13.09
N PRO A 77 8.27 -2.01 -14.39
CA PRO A 77 7.27 -2.28 -15.42
C PRO A 77 6.45 -3.55 -15.15
N SER A 78 5.21 -3.52 -15.66
CA SER A 78 4.15 -4.54 -15.72
C SER A 78 4.59 -5.99 -15.41
N LEU A 79 3.70 -6.80 -14.82
CA LEU A 79 3.89 -8.22 -14.45
C LEU A 79 4.81 -9.02 -15.41
N ALA A 80 4.65 -8.84 -16.72
CA ALA A 80 5.48 -9.44 -17.77
C ALA A 80 6.99 -9.09 -17.72
N ALA A 81 7.38 -7.93 -17.22
CA ALA A 81 8.78 -7.55 -16.99
C ALA A 81 9.32 -8.14 -15.68
N ALA A 82 8.49 -8.27 -14.64
CA ALA A 82 8.86 -9.00 -13.43
C ALA A 82 9.07 -10.50 -13.71
N GLU A 83 8.21 -11.10 -14.53
CA GLU A 83 8.36 -12.49 -14.99
C GLU A 83 9.63 -12.70 -15.83
N ARG A 84 9.97 -11.75 -16.71
CA ARG A 84 11.23 -11.79 -17.47
C ARG A 84 12.45 -11.68 -16.58
N GLY A 85 12.45 -10.78 -15.59
CA GLY A 85 13.54 -10.67 -14.62
C GLY A 85 13.75 -11.95 -13.79
N LEU A 86 12.65 -12.58 -13.35
CA LEU A 86 12.73 -13.87 -12.64
C LEU A 86 13.21 -15.01 -13.55
N SER A 87 12.84 -15.00 -14.83
CA SER A 87 13.33 -15.97 -15.81
C SER A 87 14.83 -15.81 -16.08
N GLU A 88 15.32 -14.58 -16.19
CA GLU A 88 16.75 -14.26 -16.36
C GLU A 88 17.59 -14.72 -15.16
N ILE A 89 17.13 -14.41 -13.94
CA ILE A 89 17.82 -14.83 -12.70
C ILE A 89 17.85 -16.36 -12.59
N LYS A 90 16.75 -17.05 -12.92
CA LYS A 90 16.70 -18.52 -12.95
C LYS A 90 17.66 -19.13 -13.97
N SER A 91 17.80 -18.50 -15.14
CA SER A 91 18.75 -18.92 -16.18
C SER A 91 20.22 -18.79 -15.72
N MET A 92 20.57 -17.67 -15.07
CA MET A 92 21.91 -17.48 -14.50
C MET A 92 22.23 -18.48 -13.38
N VAL A 93 21.27 -18.78 -12.50
CA VAL A 93 21.45 -19.76 -11.41
C VAL A 93 21.58 -21.20 -11.94
N GLY A 94 20.94 -21.52 -13.07
CA GLY A 94 21.07 -22.83 -13.74
C GLY A 94 22.46 -23.11 -14.32
N LEU A 95 23.26 -22.09 -14.62
CA LEU A 95 24.59 -22.23 -15.24
C LEU A 95 25.71 -22.60 -14.26
N ASN A 96 25.49 -22.52 -12.94
CA ASN A 96 26.54 -22.80 -11.95
C ASN A 96 26.56 -24.26 -11.42
N ARG A 97 25.74 -25.16 -11.97
CA ARG A 97 25.63 -26.56 -11.51
C ARG A 97 26.35 -27.59 -12.38
N GLY A 98 27.29 -27.15 -13.22
CA GLY A 98 27.88 -28.00 -14.26
C GLY A 98 29.37 -27.81 -14.51
N LYS A 99 30.19 -27.54 -13.48
CA LYS A 99 31.66 -27.69 -13.59
C LYS A 99 32.28 -28.27 -12.31
N GLY A 100 31.85 -29.48 -11.96
CA GLY A 100 32.63 -30.39 -11.13
C GLY A 100 33.56 -31.19 -12.03
N HIS A 101 34.82 -30.75 -12.10
CA HIS A 101 35.92 -31.40 -12.80
C HIS A 101 36.10 -32.83 -12.25
N VAL A 102 35.79 -33.86 -13.05
CA VAL A 102 36.34 -35.20 -12.89
C VAL A 102 37.41 -35.38 -13.95
N HIS A 103 38.67 -35.30 -13.53
CA HIS A 103 39.78 -35.84 -14.29
C HIS A 103 40.75 -36.54 -13.34
N ARG A 104 40.67 -37.86 -13.44
CA ARG A 104 41.71 -38.88 -13.24
C ARG A 104 42.12 -39.24 -11.82
#